data_AF-A0A2V5MEB7-F1
#
_entry.id   AF-A0A2V5MEB7-F1
#
_cell.length_a   1.000
_cell.length_b   1.000
_cell.length_c   1.000
_cell.angle_alpha   90.00
_cell.angle_beta   90.00
_cell.angle_gamma   90.00
#
_symmetry.space_group_name_H-M   'P 1'
#
loop_
_entity.id
_entity.type
_entity.pdbx_description
1 polymer ?
#
loop_
_entity_poly.entity_id
_entity_poly.type
_entity_poly.pdbx_seq_one_letter_code
_entity_poly.pdbx_strand_id
1 'polypeptide(L)'
;MNEPESGIRNISDTARWVAVYRARETQRTDAVFRDPFARQLAGERGEQIAASMSFLEKNSWPFVARTWLIDHVISSQVKLGTDMVVNLAAGLDARPYRMNLPGSLQWIEVDLSEILA
;
A
#
# COMPACT_ATOMS: atom_id res chain seq x y z
N MET A 1 10.51 -30.53 11.95
CA MET A 1 10.62 -29.50 10.91
C MET A 1 9.37 -28.65 11.02
N ASN A 2 9.48 -27.44 11.55
CA ASN A 2 8.36 -26.51 11.53
C ASN A 2 8.24 -26.02 10.08
N GLU A 3 7.09 -26.24 9.44
CA GLU A 3 6.80 -25.54 8.19
C GLU A 3 6.95 -24.03 8.44
N PRO A 4 7.59 -23.27 7.54
CA PRO A 4 7.56 -21.82 7.67
C PRO A 4 6.09 -21.42 7.61
N GLU A 5 5.57 -20.73 8.64
CA GLU A 5 4.21 -20.20 8.69
C GLU A 5 3.96 -19.28 7.48
N SER A 6 3.57 -19.87 6.35
CA SER A 6 3.47 -19.22 5.04
C SER A 6 2.13 -18.51 4.83
N GLY A 7 1.26 -18.55 5.85
CA GLY A 7 -0.04 -17.90 5.87
C GLY A 7 -0.04 -16.51 6.50
N ILE A 8 -1.15 -15.78 6.31
CA ILE A 8 -1.42 -14.51 6.98
C ILE A 8 -1.69 -14.78 8.45
N ARG A 9 -0.93 -14.13 9.35
CA ARG A 9 -1.10 -14.30 10.80
C ARG A 9 -1.91 -13.18 11.44
N ASN A 10 -1.81 -11.97 10.88
CA ASN A 10 -2.43 -10.76 11.40
C ASN A 10 -2.63 -9.72 10.29
N ILE A 11 -3.20 -8.56 10.64
CA ILE A 11 -3.47 -7.49 9.69
C ILE A 11 -2.18 -6.84 9.14
N SER A 12 -1.07 -6.86 9.88
CA SER A 12 0.22 -6.38 9.37
C SER A 12 0.75 -7.25 8.23
N ASP A 13 0.53 -8.57 8.28
CA ASP A 13 0.89 -9.50 7.20
C ASP A 13 0.10 -9.17 5.91
N THR A 14 -1.18 -8.77 5.99
CA THR A 14 -1.95 -8.37 4.80
C THR A 14 -1.48 -7.02 4.24
N ALA A 15 -1.12 -6.06 5.10
CA ALA A 15 -0.55 -4.79 4.67
C ALA A 15 0.78 -4.97 3.92
N ARG A 16 1.66 -5.84 4.44
CA ARG A 16 2.94 -6.21 3.80
C ARG A 16 2.73 -6.89 2.46
N TRP A 17 1.79 -7.83 2.39
CA TRP A 17 1.45 -8.52 1.16
C TRP A 17 0.94 -7.55 0.08
N VAL A 18 0.02 -6.64 0.42
CA VAL A 18 -0.46 -5.62 -0.53
C VAL A 18 0.67 -4.71 -1.02
N ALA A 19 1.62 -4.36 -0.15
CA ALA A 19 2.76 -3.53 -0.52
C ALA A 19 3.63 -4.18 -1.61
N VAL A 20 3.71 -5.51 -1.69
CA VAL A 20 4.41 -6.23 -2.77
C VAL A 20 3.85 -5.85 -4.14
N TYR A 21 2.52 -5.82 -4.31
CA TYR A 21 1.92 -5.50 -5.60
C TYR A 21 2.18 -4.04 -6.01
N ARG A 22 2.20 -3.09 -5.05
CA ARG A 22 2.58 -1.70 -5.32
C ARG A 22 4.05 -1.59 -5.71
N ALA A 23 4.92 -2.38 -5.10
CA ALA A 23 6.34 -2.42 -5.40
C ALA A 23 6.61 -2.99 -6.80
N ARG A 24 5.84 -3.99 -7.22
CA ARG A 24 5.92 -4.57 -8.58
C ARG A 24 5.37 -3.61 -9.63
N GLU A 25 4.25 -2.95 -9.35
CA GLU A 25 3.72 -1.90 -10.23
C GLU A 25 4.77 -0.82 -10.47
N THR A 26 5.42 -0.35 -9.40
CA THR A 26 6.47 0.68 -9.47
C THR A 26 7.66 0.30 -10.36
N GLN A 27 7.97 -1.00 -10.48
CA GLN A 27 9.06 -1.53 -11.31
C GLN A 27 8.69 -1.61 -12.80
N ARG A 28 7.42 -1.53 -13.15
CA ARG A 28 6.99 -1.54 -14.54
C ARG A 28 7.45 -0.26 -15.25
N THR A 29 7.79 -0.40 -16.52
CA THR A 29 8.12 0.75 -17.39
C THR A 29 6.89 1.61 -17.68
N ASP A 30 5.71 0.99 -17.75
CA ASP A 30 4.40 1.58 -18.02
C ASP A 30 3.55 1.73 -16.74
N ALA A 31 4.20 1.85 -15.58
CA ALA A 31 3.53 1.91 -14.28
C ALA A 31 2.47 3.02 -14.22
N VAL A 32 1.27 2.70 -13.75
CA VAL A 32 0.17 3.67 -13.61
C VAL A 32 0.27 4.52 -12.34
N PHE A 33 1.10 4.11 -11.39
CA PHE A 33 1.58 4.92 -10.26
C PHE A 33 2.98 4.45 -9.84
N ARG A 34 3.66 5.26 -9.03
CA ARG A 34 4.94 4.88 -8.40
C ARG A 34 4.85 5.04 -6.88
N ASP A 35 5.20 3.97 -6.18
CA ASP A 35 5.35 3.91 -4.73
C ASP A 35 6.78 3.45 -4.41
N PRO A 36 7.73 4.40 -4.24
CA PRO A 36 9.14 4.06 -4.02
C PRO A 36 9.37 3.38 -2.66
N PHE A 37 8.44 3.51 -1.72
CA PHE A 37 8.56 2.95 -0.37
C PHE A 37 8.03 1.51 -0.29
N ALA A 38 7.14 1.12 -1.22
CA ALA A 38 6.43 -0.15 -1.19
C ALA A 38 7.33 -1.39 -1.02
N ARG A 39 8.50 -1.43 -1.69
CA ARG A 39 9.40 -2.59 -1.59
C ARG A 39 9.96 -2.74 -0.17
N GLN A 40 10.40 -1.64 0.42
CA GLN A 40 10.94 -1.62 1.77
C GLN A 40 9.84 -1.94 2.80
N LEU A 41 8.64 -1.38 2.62
CA LEU A 41 7.50 -1.62 3.50
C LEU A 41 7.00 -3.07 3.45
N ALA A 42 6.94 -3.68 2.25
CA ALA A 42 6.60 -5.09 2.10
C ALA A 42 7.55 -5.99 2.91
N GLY A 43 8.86 -5.74 2.76
CA GLY A 43 9.91 -6.53 3.38
C GLY A 43 9.89 -8.00 2.94
N GLU A 44 10.81 -8.79 3.49
CA GLU A 44 10.92 -10.21 3.16
C GLU A 44 9.62 -10.98 3.45
N ARG A 45 8.94 -10.63 4.55
CA ARG A 45 7.69 -11.27 4.94
C ARG A 45 6.58 -11.08 3.90
N GLY A 46 6.43 -9.87 3.35
CA GLY A 46 5.44 -9.61 2.30
C GLY A 46 5.68 -10.48 1.06
N GLU A 47 6.94 -10.60 0.64
CA GLU A 47 7.33 -11.44 -0.51
C GLU A 47 7.07 -12.92 -0.25
N GLN A 48 7.38 -13.42 0.95
CA GLN A 48 7.09 -14.82 1.34
C GLN A 48 5.60 -15.13 1.25
N ILE A 49 4.74 -14.22 1.73
CA ILE A 49 3.27 -14.36 1.65
C ILE A 49 2.80 -14.29 0.18
N ALA A 50 3.33 -13.35 -0.61
CA ALA A 50 2.95 -13.25 -2.02
C ALA A 50 3.32 -14.53 -2.80
N ALA A 51 4.49 -15.10 -2.53
CA ALA A 51 4.97 -16.34 -3.14
C ALA A 51 4.13 -17.57 -2.76
N SER A 52 3.57 -17.63 -1.54
CA SER A 52 2.67 -18.72 -1.13
C SER A 52 1.27 -18.60 -1.76
N MET A 53 0.92 -17.44 -2.30
CA MET A 53 -0.39 -17.12 -2.89
C MET A 53 -0.38 -17.03 -4.43
N SER A 54 0.25 -18.03 -5.08
CA SER A 54 0.47 -18.07 -6.53
C SER A 54 -0.79 -17.94 -7.42
N PHE A 55 -1.98 -18.26 -6.91
CA PHE A 55 -3.24 -18.05 -7.63
C PHE A 55 -3.62 -16.56 -7.76
N LEU A 56 -3.35 -15.76 -6.71
CA LEU A 56 -3.69 -14.33 -6.67
C LEU A 56 -2.67 -13.47 -7.42
N GLU A 57 -1.45 -13.97 -7.64
CA GLU A 57 -0.46 -13.38 -8.54
C GLU A 57 -1.03 -13.10 -9.94
N LYS A 58 -1.75 -14.09 -10.50
CA LYS A 58 -2.37 -13.99 -11.84
C LYS A 58 -3.55 -13.01 -11.89
N ASN A 59 -4.07 -12.60 -10.74
CA ASN A 59 -5.20 -11.69 -10.60
C ASN A 59 -4.86 -10.49 -9.71
N SER A 60 -3.61 -10.00 -9.80
CA SER A 60 -3.10 -8.92 -8.95
C SER A 60 -3.58 -7.52 -9.33
N TRP A 61 -4.22 -7.38 -10.50
CA TRP A 61 -4.72 -6.11 -11.03
C TRP A 61 -5.63 -5.33 -10.06
N PRO A 62 -6.49 -5.93 -9.20
CA PRO A 62 -7.34 -5.16 -8.30
C PRO A 62 -6.53 -4.38 -7.26
N PHE A 63 -5.36 -4.88 -6.83
CA PHE A 63 -4.50 -4.16 -5.90
C PHE A 63 -3.87 -2.92 -6.53
N VAL A 64 -3.51 -3.03 -7.81
CA VAL A 64 -3.01 -1.91 -8.63
C VAL A 64 -4.14 -0.90 -8.88
N ALA A 65 -5.27 -1.36 -9.42
CA ALA A 65 -6.42 -0.52 -9.71
C ALA A 65 -6.95 0.22 -8.48
N ARG A 66 -7.02 -0.45 -7.31
CA ARG A 66 -7.38 0.18 -6.04
C ARG A 66 -6.44 1.32 -5.68
N THR A 67 -5.12 1.10 -5.81
CA THR A 67 -4.14 2.13 -5.48
C THR A 67 -4.27 3.33 -6.40
N TRP A 68 -4.33 3.08 -7.72
CA TRP A 68 -4.52 4.10 -8.74
C TRP A 68 -5.80 4.91 -8.53
N LEU A 69 -6.94 4.23 -8.31
CA LEU A 69 -8.24 4.88 -8.14
C LEU A 69 -8.26 5.81 -6.94
N ILE A 70 -7.77 5.35 -5.79
CA ILE A 70 -7.77 6.15 -4.56
C ILE A 70 -6.83 7.35 -4.70
N ASP A 71 -5.68 7.20 -5.37
CA ASP A 71 -4.78 8.33 -5.65
C ASP A 71 -5.45 9.42 -6.51
N HIS A 72 -6.24 8.99 -7.50
CA HIS A 72 -7.00 9.90 -8.37
C HIS A 72 -8.11 10.61 -7.60
N VAL A 73 -8.83 9.89 -6.74
CA VAL A 73 -9.87 10.46 -5.88
C VAL A 73 -9.26 11.53 -4.98
N ILE A 74 -8.18 11.21 -4.26
CA ILE A 74 -7.51 12.15 -3.36
C ILE A 74 -7.02 13.38 -4.12
N SER A 75 -6.30 13.17 -5.22
CA SER A 75 -5.79 14.28 -6.04
C SER A 75 -6.91 15.18 -6.56
N SER A 76 -8.07 14.60 -6.88
CA SER A 76 -9.23 15.36 -7.37
C SER A 76 -9.88 16.15 -6.24
N GLN A 77 -10.08 15.56 -5.06
CA GLN A 77 -10.68 16.23 -3.91
C GLN A 77 -9.80 17.37 -3.38
N VAL A 78 -8.48 17.14 -3.31
CA VAL A 78 -7.52 18.19 -2.92
C VAL A 78 -7.54 19.37 -3.89
N LYS A 79 -7.66 19.13 -5.21
CA LYS A 79 -7.84 20.21 -6.20
C LYS A 79 -9.14 21.00 -6.03
N LEU A 80 -10.17 20.38 -5.44
CA LEU A 80 -11.45 21.03 -5.12
C LEU A 80 -11.43 21.77 -3.78
N GLY A 81 -10.29 21.77 -3.07
CA GLY A 81 -10.12 22.52 -1.83
C GLY A 81 -10.26 21.68 -0.56
N THR A 82 -10.32 20.34 -0.65
CA THR A 82 -10.19 19.49 0.54
C THR A 82 -8.84 19.73 1.20
N ASP A 83 -8.87 20.05 2.49
CA ASP A 83 -7.71 20.42 3.31
C ASP A 83 -7.35 19.35 4.36
N MET A 84 -8.15 18.28 4.49
CA MET A 84 -7.90 17.16 5.39
C MET A 84 -8.23 15.80 4.75
N VAL A 85 -7.36 14.81 4.99
CA VAL A 85 -7.59 13.39 4.68
C VAL A 85 -7.44 12.58 5.96
N VAL A 86 -8.45 11.76 6.27
CA VAL A 86 -8.39 10.77 7.37
C VAL A 86 -8.23 9.38 6.75
N ASN A 87 -7.05 8.79 6.92
CA ASN A 87 -6.70 7.47 6.42
C ASN A 87 -6.95 6.40 7.49
N LEU A 88 -8.07 5.69 7.38
CA LEU A 88 -8.47 4.65 8.32
C LEU A 88 -7.85 3.31 7.95
N ALA A 89 -7.32 2.60 8.94
CA ALA A 89 -6.50 1.41 8.74
C ALA A 89 -5.37 1.69 7.74
N ALA A 90 -4.61 2.76 8.02
CA ALA A 90 -3.57 3.30 7.14
C ALA A 90 -2.52 2.25 6.75
N GLY A 91 -2.23 1.29 7.63
CA GLY A 91 -1.36 0.17 7.36
C GLY A 91 0.02 0.64 6.90
N LEU A 92 0.41 0.14 5.72
CA LEU A 92 1.65 0.55 5.05
C LEU A 92 1.36 1.44 3.85
N ASP A 93 0.32 2.27 3.91
CA ASP A 93 0.03 3.27 2.89
C ASP A 93 1.10 4.36 2.88
N ALA A 94 1.65 4.66 1.70
CA ALA A 94 2.72 5.62 1.55
C ALA A 94 2.26 6.93 0.87
N ARG A 95 0.95 7.11 0.66
CA ARG A 95 0.38 8.30 -0.01
C ARG A 95 0.89 9.65 0.48
N PRO A 96 0.90 9.98 1.79
CA PRO A 96 1.36 11.30 2.23
C PRO A 96 2.85 11.53 1.94
N TYR A 97 3.62 10.46 1.76
CA TYR A 97 5.06 10.50 1.52
C TYR A 97 5.43 10.47 0.03
N ARG A 98 4.55 9.94 -0.84
CA ARG A 98 4.84 9.74 -2.27
C ARG A 98 4.03 10.61 -3.23
N MET A 99 2.84 11.05 -2.82
CA MET A 99 1.99 11.88 -3.67
C MET A 99 2.42 13.35 -3.61
N ASN A 100 2.26 14.07 -4.72
CA ASN A 100 2.50 15.50 -4.76
C ASN A 100 1.30 16.26 -4.16
N LEU A 101 1.24 16.33 -2.84
CA LEU A 101 0.16 16.96 -2.07
C LEU A 101 0.62 18.33 -1.53
N PRO A 102 -0.29 19.31 -1.33
CA PRO A 102 0.05 20.57 -0.69
C PRO A 102 0.57 20.34 0.73
N GLY A 103 1.64 21.04 1.13
CA GLY A 103 2.18 20.94 2.50
C GLY A 103 1.24 21.42 3.61
N SER A 104 0.17 22.14 3.25
CA SER A 104 -0.90 22.55 4.15
C SER A 104 -1.98 21.48 4.35
N LEU A 105 -2.00 20.42 3.54
CA LEU A 105 -2.98 19.35 3.65
C LEU A 105 -2.75 18.57 4.95
N GLN A 106 -3.76 18.50 5.80
CA GLN A 106 -3.70 17.68 7.00
C GLN A 106 -3.93 16.22 6.64
N TRP A 107 -2.97 15.36 6.99
CA TRP A 107 -3.07 13.92 6.78
C TRP A 107 -3.06 13.20 8.12
N ILE A 108 -4.18 12.59 8.48
CA ILE A 108 -4.38 11.89 9.75
C ILE A 108 -4.40 10.40 9.46
N GLU A 109 -3.45 9.65 10.02
CA GLU A 109 -3.40 8.20 9.92
C GLU A 109 -3.96 7.57 11.18
N VAL A 110 -4.91 6.66 11.02
CA VAL A 110 -5.54 5.94 12.12
C VAL A 110 -5.32 4.45 11.91
N ASP A 111 -4.59 3.82 12.82
CA ASP A 111 -4.35 2.38 12.83
C ASP A 111 -3.99 1.93 14.25
N LEU A 112 -3.73 0.63 14.41
CA LEU A 112 -3.19 0.03 15.62
C LEU A 112 -1.81 0.61 15.93
N SER A 113 -1.50 0.77 17.21
CA SER A 113 -0.26 1.40 17.67
C SER A 113 0.99 0.68 17.14
N GLU A 114 0.95 -0.64 17.00
CA GLU A 114 2.07 -1.46 16.50
C GLU A 114 2.36 -1.23 15.01
N ILE A 115 1.42 -0.64 14.26
CA ILE A 115 1.60 -0.29 12.85
C ILE A 115 2.14 1.14 12.69
N LEU A 116 1.76 2.05 13.58
CA LEU A 116 2.13 3.47 13.50
C LEU A 116 3.44 3.83 14.22
N ALA A 117 3.93 2.97 15.12
CA ALA A 117 5.09 3.22 15.98
C ALA A 117 6.45 3.13 15.27
#